data_AF-A0A8S4I0G7-F1
#
_entry.id   AF-A0A8S4I0G7-F1
#
_cell.length_a   1.000
_cell.length_b   1.000
_cell.length_c   1.000
_cell.angle_alpha   90.00
_cell.angle_beta   90.00
_cell.angle_gamma   90.00
#
_symmetry.space_group_name_H-M   'P 1'
#
loop_
_entity.id
_entity.type
_entity.pdbx_description
1 polymer ?
#
loop_
_entity_poly.entity_id
_entity_poly.type
_entity_poly.pdbx_seq_one_letter_code
_entity_poly.pdbx_strand_id
1 'polypeptide(L)'
;MLSAGPISLLVLHDMYNSWLRHDVVNVIRHTTIVGPFLGGFFKIIIMFYKKTPAKEIIDEINRDYASFNHMGSTYKNIINQSIANSLKYSEKMWAVVVITCVSAFPIMAAFSTMYSYLFESEPQRYMVHDVMIPYTHPDKRYESPIFEIIFVYMLYACVLYIINFISYDGLFGLSINHACLKMEIYCNAFEEALKEDNERKMYSQIVEVINAQNKLQRFVDLIQDTFNIWLGLILVATMIQIGTCMYLISEGYGLDPRYIIFMVGIVTHIYVPCRYSAKLKHMVVKFRNTTFVSSPFYVILAKQSLLNWHALKPLTRELNWSLGICLMEMSIYTSEESK
;
A
#
# COMPACT_ATOMS: atom_id res chain seq x y z
N MET A 1 18.79 2.93 -8.54
CA MET A 1 18.25 4.23 -8.05
C MET A 1 19.20 5.39 -8.21
N LEU A 2 20.52 5.25 -7.97
CA LEU A 2 21.51 6.27 -8.40
C LEU A 2 21.31 6.67 -9.88
N SER A 3 20.95 5.69 -10.71
CA SER A 3 20.59 5.88 -12.12
C SER A 3 19.30 6.66 -12.39
N ALA A 4 18.49 7.03 -11.39
CA ALA A 4 17.32 7.91 -11.53
C ALA A 4 17.52 9.28 -10.85
N GLY A 5 18.66 9.48 -10.17
CA GLY A 5 19.03 10.74 -9.54
C GLY A 5 19.03 11.93 -10.49
N PRO A 6 19.59 11.81 -11.72
CA PRO A 6 19.60 12.92 -12.68
C PRO A 6 18.20 13.47 -13.05
N ILE A 7 17.21 12.63 -13.35
CA ILE A 7 15.81 13.09 -13.58
C ILE A 7 15.27 13.82 -12.35
N SER A 8 15.56 13.28 -11.16
CA SER A 8 15.02 13.84 -9.92
C SER A 8 15.59 15.22 -9.64
N LEU A 9 16.90 15.39 -9.85
CA LEU A 9 17.56 16.69 -9.75
C LEU A 9 17.03 17.67 -10.80
N LEU A 10 16.76 17.20 -12.01
CA LEU A 10 16.18 18.02 -13.07
C LEU A 10 14.78 18.52 -12.69
N VAL A 11 13.92 17.63 -12.19
CA VAL A 11 12.56 18.01 -11.74
C VAL A 11 12.62 18.92 -10.51
N LEU A 12 13.50 18.66 -9.54
CA LEU A 12 13.68 19.50 -8.35
C LEU A 12 14.20 20.90 -8.72
N HIS A 13 15.12 20.98 -9.68
CA HIS A 13 15.63 22.25 -10.18
C HIS A 13 14.53 23.04 -10.90
N ASP A 14 13.73 22.39 -11.74
CA ASP A 14 12.59 23.02 -12.41
C ASP A 14 11.51 23.49 -11.41
N MET A 15 11.24 22.68 -10.40
CA MET A 15 10.35 23.04 -9.30
C MET A 15 10.87 24.26 -8.52
N TYR A 16 12.17 24.32 -8.23
CA TYR A 16 12.80 25.47 -7.58
C TYR A 16 12.69 26.75 -8.43
N ASN A 17 12.94 26.65 -9.73
CA ASN A 17 12.79 27.80 -10.63
C ASN A 17 11.34 28.24 -10.79
N SER A 18 10.39 27.30 -10.78
CA SER A 18 8.96 27.61 -10.80
C SER A 18 8.52 28.31 -9.51
N TRP A 19 9.08 27.90 -8.36
CA TRP A 19 8.90 28.59 -7.09
C TRP A 19 9.41 30.03 -7.14
N LEU A 20 10.63 30.26 -7.65
CA LEU A 20 11.18 31.61 -7.81
C LEU A 20 10.33 32.49 -8.74
N ARG A 21 9.71 31.90 -9.77
CA ARG A 21 8.79 32.57 -10.70
C ARG A 21 7.37 32.76 -10.15
N HIS A 22 7.10 32.31 -8.92
CA HIS A 22 5.76 32.30 -8.32
C HIS A 22 4.73 31.50 -9.14
N ASP A 23 5.19 30.52 -9.92
CA ASP A 23 4.35 29.60 -10.67
C ASP A 23 3.95 28.41 -9.78
N VAL A 24 3.01 28.69 -8.87
CA VAL A 24 2.54 27.75 -7.86
C VAL A 24 1.92 26.50 -8.50
N VAL A 25 1.30 26.65 -9.66
CA VAL A 25 0.64 25.53 -10.35
C VAL A 25 1.67 24.53 -10.87
N ASN A 26 2.76 25.00 -11.49
CA ASN A 26 3.84 24.10 -11.88
C ASN A 26 4.54 23.47 -10.67
N VAL A 27 4.75 24.20 -9.58
CA VAL A 27 5.29 23.62 -8.33
C VAL A 27 4.42 22.47 -7.83
N ILE A 28 3.10 22.68 -7.80
CA ILE A 28 2.12 21.67 -7.42
C ILE A 28 2.19 20.46 -8.36
N ARG A 29 2.21 20.70 -9.68
CA ARG A 29 2.34 19.66 -10.70
C ARG A 29 3.60 18.82 -10.50
N HIS A 30 4.76 19.45 -10.28
CA HIS A 30 6.01 18.73 -10.01
C HIS A 30 5.93 17.95 -8.68
N THR A 31 5.33 18.53 -7.64
CA THR A 31 5.16 17.89 -6.33
C THR A 31 4.38 16.58 -6.42
N THR A 32 3.34 16.51 -7.28
CA THR A 32 2.57 15.26 -7.47
C THR A 32 3.39 14.09 -7.99
N ILE A 33 4.51 14.35 -8.68
CA ILE A 33 5.40 13.32 -9.24
C ILE A 33 6.63 13.12 -8.35
N VAL A 34 7.21 14.21 -7.84
CA VAL A 34 8.39 14.16 -6.96
C VAL A 34 8.06 13.52 -5.62
N GLY A 35 6.87 13.76 -5.06
CA GLY A 35 6.44 13.16 -3.78
C GLY A 35 6.55 11.63 -3.79
N PRO A 36 5.87 10.94 -4.72
CA PRO A 36 6.03 9.51 -4.93
C PRO A 36 7.48 9.09 -5.21
N PHE A 37 8.27 9.91 -5.94
CA PHE A 37 9.70 9.63 -6.22
C PHE A 37 10.47 9.46 -4.92
N LEU A 38 10.38 10.50 -4.09
CA LEU A 38 11.02 10.55 -2.80
C LEU A 38 10.52 9.40 -1.93
N GLY A 39 9.21 9.11 -1.97
CA GLY A 39 8.63 7.94 -1.31
C GLY A 39 9.31 6.63 -1.71
N GLY A 40 9.53 6.39 -3.00
CA GLY A 40 10.25 5.21 -3.50
C GLY A 40 11.70 5.13 -3.02
N PHE A 41 12.39 6.28 -2.96
CA PHE A 41 13.75 6.35 -2.43
C PHE A 41 13.79 6.07 -0.92
N PHE A 42 12.87 6.65 -0.16
CA PHE A 42 12.69 6.39 1.26
C PHE A 42 12.37 4.93 1.54
N LYS A 43 11.49 4.28 0.76
CA LYS A 43 11.21 2.83 0.88
C LYS A 43 12.47 2.00 0.79
N ILE A 44 13.36 2.30 -0.16
CA ILE A 44 14.61 1.56 -0.31
C ILE A 44 15.50 1.76 0.91
N ILE A 45 15.67 3.00 1.39
CA ILE A 45 16.43 3.27 2.62
C ILE A 45 15.85 2.52 3.81
N ILE A 46 14.53 2.59 3.99
CA ILE A 46 13.83 1.88 5.06
C ILE A 46 14.04 0.37 4.93
N MET A 47 13.92 -0.19 3.73
CA MET A 47 14.13 -1.63 3.50
C MET A 47 15.56 -2.05 3.78
N PHE A 48 16.56 -1.21 3.45
CA PHE A 48 17.95 -1.47 3.82
C PHE A 48 18.17 -1.42 5.34
N TYR A 49 17.56 -0.44 6.01
CA TYR A 49 17.64 -0.28 7.47
C TYR A 49 16.91 -1.42 8.21
N LYS A 50 15.73 -1.81 7.74
CA LYS A 50 14.86 -2.88 8.28
C LYS A 50 15.04 -4.22 7.58
N LYS A 51 16.20 -4.48 6.95
CA LYS A 51 16.44 -5.71 6.18
C LYS A 51 16.31 -6.99 7.02
N THR A 52 16.79 -6.94 8.27
CA THR A 52 16.77 -8.08 9.19
C THR A 52 15.35 -8.46 9.59
N PRO A 53 14.52 -7.55 10.13
CA PRO A 53 13.15 -7.90 10.47
C PRO A 53 12.31 -8.24 9.23
N ALA A 54 12.53 -7.58 8.08
CA ALA A 54 11.85 -7.94 6.84
C ALA A 54 12.18 -9.36 6.36
N LYS A 55 13.45 -9.77 6.48
CA LYS A 55 13.86 -11.16 6.20
C LYS A 55 13.20 -12.13 7.16
N GLU A 56 13.12 -11.80 8.44
CA GLU A 56 12.49 -12.65 9.46
C GLU A 56 10.99 -12.86 9.19
N ILE A 57 10.28 -11.84 8.67
CA ILE A 57 8.89 -12.00 8.21
C ILE A 57 8.82 -13.04 7.09
N ILE A 58 9.67 -12.92 6.07
CA ILE A 58 9.68 -13.86 4.93
C ILE A 58 10.01 -15.29 5.41
N ASP A 59 11.00 -15.43 6.29
CA ASP A 59 11.41 -16.71 6.83
C ASP A 59 10.29 -17.34 7.68
N GLU A 60 9.53 -16.55 8.46
CA GLU A 60 8.35 -17.02 9.19
C GLU A 60 7.23 -17.49 8.24
N ILE A 61 6.93 -16.71 7.20
CA ILE A 61 5.93 -17.09 6.18
C ILE A 61 6.32 -18.44 5.53
N ASN A 62 7.60 -18.59 5.16
CA ASN A 62 8.10 -19.83 4.55
C ASN A 62 8.01 -21.03 5.50
N ARG A 63 8.38 -20.85 6.78
CA ARG A 63 8.24 -21.90 7.80
C ARG A 63 6.80 -22.31 7.99
N ASP A 64 5.88 -21.34 8.05
CA ASP A 64 4.46 -21.60 8.20
C ASP A 64 3.92 -22.39 7.01
N TYR A 65 4.22 -21.98 5.77
CA TYR A 65 3.80 -22.73 4.58
C TYR A 65 4.37 -24.14 4.52
N ALA A 66 5.62 -24.33 4.93
CA ALA A 66 6.20 -25.68 5.04
C ALA A 66 5.41 -26.55 6.04
N SER A 67 5.02 -25.98 7.19
CA SER A 67 4.22 -26.68 8.20
C SER A 67 2.80 -27.00 7.71
N PHE A 68 2.19 -26.09 6.93
CA PHE A 68 0.83 -26.22 6.42
C PHE A 68 0.64 -27.41 5.47
N ASN A 69 1.71 -27.86 4.81
CA ASN A 69 1.67 -29.05 3.96
C ASN A 69 1.29 -30.34 4.72
N HIS A 70 1.54 -30.37 6.03
CA HIS A 70 1.26 -31.52 6.90
C HIS A 70 -0.10 -31.44 7.60
N MET A 71 -0.87 -30.36 7.40
CA MET A 71 -2.19 -30.20 8.02
C MET A 71 -3.29 -31.01 7.31
N GLY A 72 -4.39 -31.25 8.04
CA GLY A 72 -5.57 -31.94 7.52
C GLY A 72 -6.28 -31.20 6.37
N SER A 73 -7.15 -31.89 5.65
CA SER A 73 -7.85 -31.38 4.45
C SER A 73 -8.67 -30.12 4.71
N THR A 74 -9.33 -30.02 5.86
CA THR A 74 -10.11 -28.84 6.27
C THR A 74 -9.24 -27.58 6.31
N TYR A 75 -8.08 -27.65 6.98
CA TYR A 75 -7.13 -26.55 7.08
C TYR A 75 -6.51 -26.21 5.72
N LYS A 76 -6.20 -27.22 4.91
CA LYS A 76 -5.68 -27.01 3.55
C LYS A 76 -6.62 -26.19 2.68
N ASN A 77 -7.93 -26.38 2.80
CA ASN A 77 -8.90 -25.57 2.05
C ASN A 77 -8.84 -24.09 2.47
N ILE A 78 -8.80 -23.82 3.78
CA ILE A 78 -8.66 -22.45 4.33
C ILE A 78 -7.37 -21.79 3.84
N ILE A 79 -6.26 -22.53 3.93
CA ILE A 79 -4.93 -22.08 3.48
C ILE A 79 -4.94 -21.76 1.98
N ASN A 80 -5.43 -22.67 1.14
CA ASN A 80 -5.49 -22.47 -0.30
C ASN A 80 -6.36 -21.28 -0.70
N GLN A 81 -7.51 -21.11 -0.03
CA GLN A 81 -8.39 -19.97 -0.27
C GLN A 81 -7.72 -18.66 0.14
N SER A 82 -7.00 -18.65 1.26
CA SER A 82 -6.25 -17.48 1.71
C SER A 82 -5.10 -17.14 0.77
N ILE A 83 -4.31 -18.12 0.32
CA ILE A 83 -3.24 -17.93 -0.68
C ILE A 83 -3.82 -17.36 -1.98
N ALA A 84 -4.91 -17.95 -2.50
CA ALA A 84 -5.55 -17.47 -3.73
C ALA A 84 -6.03 -16.01 -3.60
N ASN A 85 -6.59 -15.65 -2.43
CA ASN A 85 -6.99 -14.28 -2.14
C ASN A 85 -5.79 -13.33 -2.06
N SER A 86 -4.69 -13.72 -1.40
CA SER A 86 -3.46 -12.93 -1.32
C SER A 86 -2.86 -12.68 -2.70
N LEU A 87 -2.74 -13.72 -3.53
CA LEU A 87 -2.26 -13.61 -4.91
C LEU A 87 -3.14 -12.68 -5.75
N LYS A 88 -4.47 -12.78 -5.60
CA LYS A 88 -5.40 -11.93 -6.35
C LYS A 88 -5.32 -10.47 -5.92
N TYR A 89 -5.44 -10.20 -4.62
CA TYR A 89 -5.62 -8.83 -4.12
C TYR A 89 -4.28 -8.14 -3.79
N SER A 90 -3.36 -8.81 -3.10
CA SER A 90 -2.10 -8.20 -2.64
C SER A 90 -1.03 -8.14 -3.72
N GLU A 91 -1.06 -9.05 -4.70
CA GLU A 91 -0.08 -9.08 -5.78
C GLU A 91 -0.69 -8.57 -7.09
N LYS A 92 -1.63 -9.31 -7.70
CA LYS A 92 -2.11 -9.02 -9.05
C LYS A 92 -2.88 -7.71 -9.16
N MET A 93 -3.90 -7.50 -8.32
CA MET A 93 -4.68 -6.26 -8.35
C MET A 93 -3.84 -5.06 -7.95
N TRP A 94 -2.98 -5.21 -6.94
CA TRP A 94 -2.06 -4.14 -6.55
C TRP A 94 -1.11 -3.76 -7.70
N ALA A 95 -0.51 -4.75 -8.37
CA ALA A 95 0.33 -4.52 -9.53
C ALA A 95 -0.42 -3.81 -10.66
N VAL A 96 -1.65 -4.21 -10.97
CA VAL A 96 -2.49 -3.55 -11.98
C VAL A 96 -2.75 -2.09 -11.63
N VAL A 97 -3.08 -1.78 -10.37
CA VAL A 97 -3.31 -0.40 -9.92
C VAL A 97 -2.04 0.44 -10.09
N VAL A 98 -0.90 -0.05 -9.59
CA VAL A 98 0.38 0.66 -9.68
C VAL A 98 0.81 0.87 -11.13
N ILE A 99 0.76 -0.18 -11.96
CA ILE A 99 1.11 -0.10 -13.38
C ILE A 99 0.20 0.90 -14.09
N THR A 100 -1.12 0.83 -13.87
CA THR A 100 -2.07 1.76 -14.50
C THR A 100 -1.79 3.21 -14.10
N CYS A 101 -1.56 3.47 -12.82
CA CYS A 101 -1.28 4.83 -12.33
C CYS A 101 0.02 5.40 -12.91
N VAL A 102 1.09 4.61 -12.93
CA VAL A 102 2.39 5.08 -13.42
C VAL A 102 2.42 5.16 -14.95
N SER A 103 1.83 4.18 -15.65
CA SER A 103 1.81 4.13 -17.11
C SER A 103 0.83 5.12 -17.74
N ALA A 104 -0.14 5.67 -16.99
CA ALA A 104 -1.02 6.72 -17.50
C ALA A 104 -0.25 7.91 -18.08
N PHE A 105 0.86 8.31 -17.45
CA PHE A 105 1.69 9.43 -17.93
C PHE A 105 2.35 9.15 -19.29
N PRO A 106 3.17 8.10 -19.46
CA PRO A 106 3.82 7.83 -20.74
C PRO A 106 2.84 7.40 -21.83
N ILE A 107 1.78 6.66 -21.48
CA ILE A 107 0.75 6.27 -22.43
C ILE A 107 0.06 7.53 -22.98
N MET A 108 -0.34 8.46 -22.11
CA MET A 108 -0.98 9.71 -22.54
C MET A 108 -0.01 10.54 -23.41
N ALA A 109 1.26 10.67 -23.03
CA ALA A 109 2.24 11.40 -23.82
C ALA A 109 2.47 10.78 -25.21
N ALA A 110 2.54 9.45 -25.30
CA ALA A 110 2.65 8.74 -26.56
C ALA A 110 1.41 8.92 -27.44
N PHE A 111 0.21 8.76 -26.86
CA PHE A 111 -1.04 8.97 -27.59
C PHE A 111 -1.21 10.41 -28.07
N SER A 112 -0.94 11.41 -27.22
CA SER A 112 -1.01 12.82 -27.61
C SER A 112 -0.03 13.16 -28.71
N THR A 113 1.21 12.66 -28.63
CA THR A 113 2.21 12.85 -29.69
C THR A 113 1.73 12.20 -31.00
N MET A 114 1.31 10.95 -30.95
CA MET A 114 0.81 10.25 -32.14
C MET A 114 -0.41 10.96 -32.74
N TYR A 115 -1.36 11.40 -31.91
CA TYR A 115 -2.54 12.14 -32.36
C TYR A 115 -2.15 13.45 -33.05
N SER A 116 -1.26 14.23 -32.45
CA SER A 116 -0.81 15.51 -33.02
C SER A 116 -0.13 15.31 -34.39
N TYR A 117 0.71 14.29 -34.55
CA TYR A 117 1.31 13.95 -35.85
C TYR A 117 0.31 13.48 -36.91
N LEU A 118 -0.82 12.88 -36.51
CA LEU A 118 -1.80 12.32 -37.45
C LEU A 118 -2.89 13.33 -37.85
N PHE A 119 -3.24 14.26 -36.96
CA PHE A 119 -4.45 15.06 -37.11
C PHE A 119 -4.23 16.58 -37.04
N GLU A 120 -3.09 17.06 -36.53
CA GLU A 120 -2.82 18.50 -36.41
C GLU A 120 -1.97 19.03 -37.56
N SER A 121 -2.24 20.27 -37.99
CA SER A 121 -1.49 20.93 -39.06
C SER A 121 -0.06 21.28 -38.66
N GLU A 122 0.18 21.48 -37.35
CA GLU A 122 1.48 21.78 -36.77
C GLU A 122 1.82 20.73 -35.71
N PRO A 123 2.51 19.64 -36.08
CA PRO A 123 2.77 18.53 -35.17
C PRO A 123 3.59 18.94 -33.94
N GLN A 124 3.12 18.53 -32.77
CA GLN A 124 3.73 18.77 -31.47
C GLN A 124 4.13 17.45 -30.79
N ARG A 125 5.15 17.54 -29.93
CA ARG A 125 5.66 16.42 -29.13
C ARG A 125 5.29 16.61 -27.67
N TYR A 126 4.78 15.57 -27.04
CA TYR A 126 4.36 15.61 -25.64
C TYR A 126 5.30 14.76 -24.79
N MET A 127 5.80 15.36 -23.70
CA MET A 127 6.68 14.66 -22.75
C MET A 127 5.85 13.87 -21.72
N VAL A 128 6.42 12.77 -21.21
CA VAL A 128 5.82 11.95 -20.12
C VAL A 128 5.50 12.83 -18.91
N HIS A 129 6.46 13.68 -18.55
CA HIS A 129 6.28 14.76 -17.60
C HIS A 129 6.96 15.99 -18.17
N ASP A 130 6.24 17.10 -18.25
CA ASP A 130 6.81 18.33 -18.81
C ASP A 130 7.81 18.93 -17.83
N VAL A 131 9.07 19.02 -18.23
CA VAL A 131 10.17 19.53 -17.40
C VAL A 131 11.10 20.41 -18.23
N MET A 132 11.60 21.46 -17.60
CA MET A 132 12.59 22.35 -18.21
C MET A 132 14.00 21.76 -18.06
N ILE A 133 14.75 21.73 -19.16
CA ILE A 133 16.15 21.33 -19.14
C ILE A 133 16.97 22.54 -18.67
N PRO A 134 17.79 22.41 -17.61
CA PRO A 134 18.66 23.49 -17.16
C PRO A 134 19.57 24.00 -18.29
N TYR A 135 19.83 25.31 -18.31
CA TYR A 135 20.80 25.96 -19.21
C TYR A 135 20.54 25.77 -20.71
N THR A 136 19.32 25.37 -21.10
CA THR A 136 18.93 25.12 -22.48
C THR A 136 17.70 25.95 -22.85
N HIS A 137 17.57 26.35 -24.12
CA HIS A 137 16.36 27.01 -24.61
C HIS A 137 15.14 26.07 -24.44
N PRO A 138 13.97 26.56 -23.99
CA PRO A 138 12.78 25.75 -23.72
C PRO A 138 12.42 24.77 -24.85
N ASP A 139 12.45 25.23 -26.09
CA ASP A 139 11.98 24.46 -27.25
C ASP A 139 12.88 23.28 -27.61
N LYS A 140 14.17 23.32 -27.23
CA LYS A 140 15.12 22.24 -27.53
C LYS A 140 14.75 20.91 -26.88
N ARG A 141 13.93 20.90 -25.83
CA ARG A 141 13.46 19.66 -25.20
C ARG A 141 12.55 18.83 -26.10
N TYR A 142 11.97 19.45 -27.12
CA TYR A 142 11.13 18.78 -28.13
C TYR A 142 11.92 18.38 -29.38
N GLU A 143 13.13 18.90 -29.55
CA GLU A 143 13.98 18.59 -30.70
C GLU A 143 14.64 17.21 -30.55
N SER A 144 14.84 16.54 -31.69
CA SER A 144 15.61 15.30 -31.74
C SER A 144 17.12 15.61 -31.69
N PRO A 145 17.95 14.85 -30.96
CA PRO A 145 17.66 13.59 -30.24
C PRO A 145 17.28 13.77 -28.76
N ILE A 146 17.18 15.00 -28.27
CA ILE A 146 17.02 15.32 -26.85
C ILE A 146 15.68 14.77 -26.33
N PHE A 147 14.60 14.98 -27.10
CA PHE A 147 13.28 14.49 -26.76
C PHE A 147 13.28 12.97 -26.52
N GLU A 148 13.82 12.20 -27.46
CA GLU A 148 13.81 10.74 -27.39
C GLU A 148 14.64 10.22 -26.22
N ILE A 149 15.79 10.85 -25.93
CA ILE A 149 16.64 10.50 -24.78
C ILE A 149 15.89 10.73 -23.46
N ILE A 150 15.26 11.90 -23.28
CA ILE A 150 14.53 12.21 -22.06
C ILE A 150 13.31 11.31 -21.92
N PHE A 151 12.59 11.05 -23.01
CA PHE A 151 11.42 10.18 -23.02
C PHE A 151 11.78 8.76 -22.57
N VAL A 152 12.82 8.16 -23.17
CA VAL A 152 13.31 6.82 -22.78
C VAL A 152 13.78 6.79 -21.34
N TYR A 153 14.46 7.86 -20.88
CA TYR A 153 14.94 7.93 -19.52
C TYR A 153 13.80 8.07 -18.49
N MET A 154 12.73 8.80 -18.82
CA MET A 154 11.51 8.86 -18.00
C MET A 154 10.76 7.53 -17.98
N LEU A 155 10.68 6.81 -19.11
CA LEU A 155 10.12 5.46 -19.13
C LEU A 155 10.91 4.52 -18.21
N TYR A 156 12.24 4.59 -18.25
CA TYR A 156 13.08 3.82 -17.35
C TYR A 156 12.79 4.17 -15.87
N ALA A 157 12.64 5.45 -15.55
CA ALA A 157 12.25 5.87 -14.21
C ALA A 157 10.88 5.27 -13.81
N CYS A 158 9.87 5.35 -14.68
CA CYS A 158 8.55 4.73 -14.47
C CYS A 158 8.64 3.22 -14.16
N VAL A 159 9.50 2.48 -14.85
CA VAL A 159 9.70 1.04 -14.57
C VAL A 159 10.27 0.82 -13.16
N LEU A 160 11.28 1.61 -12.75
CA LEU A 160 11.83 1.53 -11.40
C LEU A 160 10.78 1.82 -10.32
N TYR A 161 9.90 2.78 -10.59
CA TYR A 161 8.77 3.08 -9.71
C TYR A 161 7.82 1.91 -9.53
N ILE A 162 7.40 1.32 -10.65
CA ILE A 162 6.48 0.19 -10.65
C ILE A 162 7.05 -0.94 -9.79
N ILE A 163 8.31 -1.31 -10.00
CA ILE A 163 8.98 -2.36 -9.23
C ILE A 163 9.02 -2.00 -7.74
N ASN A 164 9.36 -0.77 -7.41
CA ASN A 164 9.47 -0.32 -6.02
C ASN A 164 8.13 -0.36 -5.27
N PHE A 165 7.06 0.15 -5.88
CA PHE A 165 5.73 0.16 -5.28
C PHE A 165 5.10 -1.24 -5.20
N ILE A 166 5.28 -2.07 -6.22
CA ILE A 166 4.78 -3.45 -6.20
C ILE A 166 5.48 -4.28 -5.12
N SER A 167 6.81 -4.20 -5.04
CA SER A 167 7.59 -5.05 -4.13
C SER A 167 7.35 -4.69 -2.66
N TYR A 168 7.56 -3.43 -2.27
CA TYR A 168 7.51 -3.05 -0.85
C TYR A 168 6.09 -3.09 -0.28
N ASP A 169 5.11 -2.49 -0.98
CA ASP A 169 3.72 -2.47 -0.50
C ASP A 169 3.05 -3.84 -0.68
N GLY A 170 3.45 -4.61 -1.69
CA GLY A 170 3.04 -5.99 -1.88
C GLY A 170 3.50 -6.90 -0.73
N LEU A 171 4.76 -6.75 -0.29
CA LEU A 171 5.28 -7.50 0.87
C LEU A 171 4.49 -7.17 2.15
N PHE A 172 4.17 -5.90 2.38
CA PHE A 172 3.31 -5.49 3.50
C PHE A 172 1.93 -6.17 3.42
N GLY A 173 1.26 -6.09 2.26
CA GLY A 173 -0.05 -6.71 2.04
C GLY A 173 -0.04 -8.23 2.25
N LEU A 174 0.99 -8.90 1.73
CA LEU A 174 1.19 -10.34 1.91
C LEU A 174 1.37 -10.70 3.39
N SER A 175 2.18 -9.93 4.12
CA SER A 175 2.47 -10.17 5.53
C SER A 175 1.21 -10.05 6.40
N ILE A 176 0.39 -9.03 6.19
CA ILE A 176 -0.87 -8.87 6.94
C ILE A 176 -1.89 -9.95 6.57
N ASN A 177 -2.00 -10.32 5.30
CA ASN A 177 -2.90 -11.42 4.92
C ASN A 177 -2.44 -12.77 5.49
N HIS A 178 -1.13 -13.00 5.60
CA HIS A 178 -0.58 -14.16 6.29
C HIS A 178 -0.90 -14.15 7.79
N ALA A 179 -0.80 -12.98 8.44
CA ALA A 179 -1.25 -12.82 9.82
C ALA A 179 -2.76 -13.13 9.99
N CYS A 180 -3.59 -12.71 9.03
CA CYS A 180 -5.02 -13.05 9.00
C CYS A 180 -5.24 -14.55 8.84
N LEU A 181 -4.47 -15.22 7.98
CA LEU A 181 -4.53 -16.68 7.80
C LEU A 181 -4.19 -17.42 9.10
N LYS A 182 -3.08 -17.05 9.76
CA LYS A 182 -2.70 -17.64 11.06
C LYS A 182 -3.85 -17.50 12.06
N MET A 183 -4.46 -16.31 12.15
CA MET A 183 -5.59 -16.07 13.04
C MET A 183 -6.81 -16.96 12.70
N GLU A 184 -7.12 -17.12 11.42
CA GLU A 184 -8.22 -17.97 10.96
C GLU A 184 -8.00 -19.44 11.32
N ILE A 185 -6.78 -19.95 11.11
CA ILE A 185 -6.39 -21.31 11.50
C ILE A 185 -6.58 -21.48 13.02
N TYR A 186 -6.17 -20.50 13.83
CA TYR A 186 -6.29 -20.60 15.28
C TYR A 186 -7.72 -20.54 15.78
N CYS A 187 -8.58 -19.73 15.14
CA CYS A 187 -10.01 -19.72 15.47
C CYS A 187 -10.63 -21.10 15.25
N ASN A 188 -10.33 -21.74 14.12
CA ASN A 188 -10.84 -23.08 13.82
C ASN A 188 -10.25 -24.14 14.78
N ALA A 189 -8.94 -24.09 15.05
CA ALA A 189 -8.29 -24.99 16.00
C ALA A 189 -8.86 -24.86 17.42
N PHE A 190 -9.22 -23.64 17.83
CA PHE A 190 -9.88 -23.39 19.11
C PHE A 190 -11.29 -23.97 19.15
N GLU A 191 -12.08 -23.75 18.11
CA GLU A 191 -13.43 -24.33 17.99
C GLU A 191 -13.41 -25.86 17.95
N GLU A 192 -12.38 -26.47 17.35
CA GLU A 192 -12.17 -27.92 17.38
C GLU A 192 -11.77 -28.40 18.78
N ALA A 193 -10.87 -27.70 19.46
CA ALA A 193 -10.45 -28.04 20.82
C ALA A 193 -11.63 -28.04 21.81
N LEU A 194 -12.56 -27.10 21.68
CA LEU A 194 -13.75 -27.00 22.53
C LEU A 194 -14.77 -28.13 22.30
N LYS A 195 -14.67 -28.87 21.19
CA LYS A 195 -15.53 -30.02 20.89
C LYS A 195 -14.95 -31.34 21.39
N GLU A 196 -13.76 -31.32 21.99
CA GLU A 196 -13.10 -32.52 22.49
C GLU A 196 -13.74 -32.96 23.82
N ASP A 197 -14.29 -34.17 23.84
CA ASP A 197 -14.96 -34.74 25.03
C ASP A 197 -13.98 -35.03 26.17
N ASN A 198 -12.71 -35.31 25.84
CA ASN A 198 -11.68 -35.56 26.83
C ASN A 198 -11.10 -34.24 27.36
N GLU A 199 -11.44 -33.90 28.60
CA GLU A 199 -11.01 -32.67 29.25
C GLU A 199 -9.49 -32.45 29.21
N ARG A 200 -8.68 -33.50 29.45
CA ARG A 200 -7.21 -33.39 29.43
C ARG A 200 -6.68 -33.04 28.04
N LYS A 201 -7.29 -33.63 27.00
CA LYS A 201 -6.90 -33.39 25.61
C LYS A 201 -7.38 -32.02 25.13
N MET A 202 -8.59 -31.61 25.51
CA MET A 202 -9.09 -30.25 25.32
C MET A 202 -8.13 -29.21 25.92
N TYR A 203 -7.71 -29.37 27.19
CA TYR A 203 -6.75 -28.45 27.81
C TYR A 203 -5.43 -28.38 27.05
N SER A 204 -4.89 -29.53 26.63
CA SER A 204 -3.64 -29.57 25.85
C SER A 204 -3.77 -28.80 24.53
N GLN A 205 -4.86 -29.00 23.80
CA GLN A 205 -5.11 -28.32 22.52
C GLN A 205 -5.32 -26.82 22.70
N ILE A 206 -6.03 -26.39 23.76
CA ILE A 206 -6.19 -24.97 24.08
C ILE A 206 -4.84 -24.32 24.38
N VAL A 207 -3.95 -24.99 25.12
CA VAL A 207 -2.58 -24.49 25.39
C VAL A 207 -1.79 -24.34 24.09
N GLU A 208 -1.90 -25.28 23.16
CA GLU A 208 -1.28 -25.18 21.84
C GLU A 208 -1.79 -23.97 21.05
N VAL A 209 -3.10 -23.71 21.05
CA VAL A 209 -3.71 -22.53 20.41
C VAL A 209 -3.17 -21.24 21.03
N ILE A 210 -3.10 -21.16 22.37
CA ILE A 210 -2.56 -19.97 23.07
C ILE A 210 -1.10 -19.73 22.68
N ASN A 211 -0.29 -20.78 22.63
CA ASN A 211 1.11 -20.68 22.20
C ASN A 211 1.22 -20.20 20.75
N ALA A 212 0.34 -20.67 19.87
CA ALA A 212 0.30 -20.23 18.48
C ALA A 212 -0.14 -18.76 18.35
N GLN A 213 -1.12 -18.33 19.15
CA GLN A 213 -1.55 -16.93 19.22
C GLN A 213 -0.42 -16.00 19.69
N ASN A 214 0.37 -16.41 20.69
CA ASN A 214 1.54 -15.67 21.14
C ASN A 214 2.59 -15.51 20.02
N LYS A 215 2.77 -16.53 19.17
CA LYS A 215 3.66 -16.44 17.99
C LYS A 215 3.10 -15.48 16.95
N LEU A 216 1.80 -15.52 16.66
CA LEU A 216 1.16 -14.56 15.75
C LEU A 216 1.31 -13.13 16.25
N GLN A 217 1.16 -12.89 17.55
CA GLN A 217 1.37 -11.56 18.10
C GLN A 217 2.78 -11.05 17.82
N ARG A 218 3.80 -11.87 18.09
CA ARG A 218 5.20 -11.51 17.77
C ARG A 218 5.39 -11.23 16.28
N PHE A 219 4.74 -12.02 15.42
CA PHE A 219 4.77 -11.80 13.98
C PHE A 219 4.12 -10.46 13.58
N VAL A 220 3.00 -10.08 14.20
CA VAL A 220 2.36 -8.78 13.94
C VAL A 220 3.23 -7.64 14.48
N ASP A 221 3.85 -7.79 15.66
CA ASP A 221 4.79 -6.81 16.21
C ASP A 221 5.99 -6.61 15.26
N LEU A 222 6.50 -7.70 14.66
CA LEU A 222 7.56 -7.67 13.66
C LEU A 222 7.13 -6.94 12.37
N ILE A 223 5.91 -7.18 11.89
CA ILE A 223 5.34 -6.44 10.76
C ILE A 223 5.24 -4.94 11.10
N GLN A 224 4.72 -4.61 12.27
CA GLN A 224 4.60 -3.22 12.71
C GLN A 224 5.97 -2.55 12.81
N ASP A 225 6.97 -3.17 13.42
CA ASP A 225 8.32 -2.59 13.49
C ASP A 225 8.98 -2.44 12.11
N THR A 226 8.65 -3.30 11.16
CA THR A 226 9.19 -3.24 9.79
C THR A 226 8.57 -2.10 8.97
N PHE A 227 7.25 -1.89 9.10
CA PHE A 227 6.48 -1.04 8.19
C PHE A 227 5.92 0.24 8.81
N ASN A 228 5.95 0.42 10.13
CA ASN A 228 5.35 1.58 10.82
C ASN A 228 5.85 2.94 10.30
N ILE A 229 7.16 3.10 10.06
CA ILE A 229 7.75 4.35 9.56
C ILE A 229 7.15 4.69 8.19
N TRP A 230 7.06 3.69 7.31
CA TRP A 230 6.49 3.87 5.98
C TRP A 230 5.00 4.19 6.04
N LEU A 231 4.24 3.47 6.87
CA LEU A 231 2.79 3.68 7.04
C LEU A 231 2.46 5.09 7.56
N GLY A 232 3.25 5.62 8.50
CA GLY A 232 3.09 6.99 8.97
C GLY A 232 3.39 8.02 7.88
N LEU A 233 4.49 7.81 7.13
CA LEU A 233 4.89 8.72 6.05
C LEU A 233 3.86 8.75 4.92
N ILE A 234 3.39 7.58 4.47
CA ILE A 234 2.46 7.49 3.34
C ILE A 234 1.10 8.09 3.69
N LEU A 235 0.64 7.97 4.94
CA LEU A 235 -0.58 8.61 5.39
C LEU A 235 -0.49 10.14 5.22
N VAL A 236 0.56 10.76 5.75
CA VAL A 236 0.76 12.21 5.62
C VAL A 236 0.94 12.63 4.17
N ALA A 237 1.74 11.90 3.40
CA ALA A 237 1.99 12.18 1.99
C ALA A 237 0.71 12.12 1.17
N THR A 238 -0.12 11.08 1.36
CA THR A 238 -1.37 10.93 0.62
C THR A 238 -2.41 11.99 0.98
N MET A 239 -2.48 12.43 2.24
CA MET A 239 -3.33 13.56 2.64
C MET A 239 -2.95 14.86 1.90
N ILE A 240 -1.64 15.18 1.85
CA ILE A 240 -1.14 16.32 1.09
C ILE A 240 -1.45 16.16 -0.41
N GLN A 241 -1.27 14.96 -0.94
CA GLN A 241 -1.43 14.66 -2.36
C GLN A 241 -2.88 14.72 -2.81
N ILE A 242 -3.85 14.28 -1.99
CA ILE A 242 -5.29 14.45 -2.25
C ILE A 242 -5.63 15.93 -2.37
N GLY A 243 -5.24 16.75 -1.38
CA GLY A 243 -5.50 18.20 -1.42
C GLY A 243 -4.89 18.88 -2.65
N THR A 244 -3.67 18.45 -3.00
CA THR A 244 -2.94 18.95 -4.17
C THR A 244 -3.62 18.56 -5.49
N CYS A 245 -4.08 17.31 -5.62
CA CYS A 245 -4.79 16.85 -6.82
C CYS A 245 -6.18 17.49 -6.95
N MET A 246 -6.90 17.67 -5.84
CA MET A 246 -8.18 18.39 -5.85
C MET A 246 -8.00 19.83 -6.31
N TYR A 247 -6.96 20.52 -5.84
CA TYR A 247 -6.65 21.89 -6.29
C TYR A 247 -6.38 21.95 -7.81
N LEU A 248 -5.59 21.02 -8.34
CA LEU A 248 -5.31 20.93 -9.78
C LEU A 248 -6.57 20.73 -10.63
N ILE A 249 -7.54 19.96 -10.13
CA ILE A 249 -8.82 19.74 -10.82
C ILE A 249 -9.68 21.02 -10.78
N SER A 250 -9.70 21.74 -9.65
CA SER A 250 -10.54 22.93 -9.45
C SER A 250 -10.05 24.16 -10.20
N GLU A 251 -8.73 24.39 -10.30
CA GLU A 251 -8.14 25.58 -10.96
C GLU A 251 -8.16 25.53 -12.50
N GLY A 252 -8.86 24.55 -13.10
CA GLY A 252 -9.21 24.63 -14.51
C GLY A 252 -8.16 24.09 -15.49
N TYR A 253 -7.28 23.16 -15.07
CA TYR A 253 -6.46 22.36 -16.00
C TYR A 253 -7.27 21.37 -16.86
N GLY A 254 -8.61 21.46 -16.84
CA GLY A 254 -9.51 20.48 -17.41
C GLY A 254 -9.51 19.18 -16.62
N LEU A 255 -10.47 18.29 -16.92
CA LEU A 255 -10.47 16.92 -16.41
C LEU A 255 -9.37 16.11 -17.10
N ASP A 256 -8.11 16.34 -16.72
CA ASP A 256 -7.01 15.54 -17.20
C ASP A 256 -7.09 14.12 -16.59
N PRO A 257 -7.30 13.09 -17.43
CA PRO A 257 -7.53 11.73 -16.97
C PRO A 257 -6.35 11.17 -16.16
N ARG A 258 -5.13 11.70 -16.34
CA ARG A 258 -3.94 11.28 -15.59
C ARG A 258 -4.13 11.51 -14.09
N TYR A 259 -4.61 12.69 -13.70
CA TYR A 259 -4.81 13.03 -12.29
C TYR A 259 -5.99 12.29 -11.67
N ILE A 260 -7.04 12.00 -12.46
CA ILE A 260 -8.17 11.19 -12.00
C ILE A 260 -7.73 9.75 -11.69
N ILE A 261 -6.99 9.11 -12.62
CA ILE A 261 -6.44 7.77 -12.41
C ILE A 261 -5.52 7.78 -11.17
N PHE A 262 -4.70 8.81 -11.04
CA PHE A 262 -3.78 8.95 -9.92
C PHE A 262 -4.50 9.14 -8.57
N MET A 263 -5.57 9.93 -8.53
CA MET A 263 -6.44 10.07 -7.36
C MET A 263 -7.04 8.73 -6.92
N VAL A 264 -7.56 7.94 -7.86
CA VAL A 264 -8.07 6.59 -7.57
C VAL A 264 -6.96 5.70 -7.01
N GLY A 265 -5.75 5.80 -7.55
CA GLY A 265 -4.56 5.12 -7.02
C GLY A 265 -4.25 5.50 -5.58
N ILE A 266 -4.28 6.80 -5.25
CA ILE A 266 -4.03 7.31 -3.89
C ILE A 266 -5.09 6.80 -2.91
N VAL A 267 -6.37 6.90 -3.27
CA VAL A 267 -7.47 6.39 -2.44
C VAL A 267 -7.31 4.89 -2.21
N THR A 268 -6.95 4.14 -3.25
CA THR A 268 -6.71 2.70 -3.14
C THR A 268 -5.53 2.39 -2.22
N HIS A 269 -4.46 3.19 -2.28
CA HIS A 269 -3.27 3.07 -1.42
C HIS A 269 -3.63 3.19 0.07
N ILE A 270 -4.52 4.12 0.44
CA ILE A 270 -5.00 4.28 1.82
C ILE A 270 -6.01 3.18 2.19
N TYR A 271 -6.93 2.87 1.28
CA TYR A 271 -8.01 1.92 1.52
C TYR A 271 -7.50 0.50 1.79
N VAL A 272 -6.49 0.03 1.07
CA VAL A 272 -6.01 -1.36 1.15
C VAL A 272 -5.47 -1.72 2.55
N PRO A 273 -4.52 -0.98 3.14
CA PRO A 273 -4.08 -1.17 4.52
C PRO A 273 -5.26 -1.11 5.52
N CYS A 274 -6.15 -0.13 5.37
CA CYS A 274 -7.32 0.04 6.22
C CYS A 274 -8.25 -1.19 6.19
N ARG A 275 -8.50 -1.73 4.99
CA ARG A 275 -9.28 -2.95 4.79
C ARG A 275 -8.63 -4.16 5.46
N TYR A 276 -7.31 -4.30 5.34
CA TYR A 276 -6.60 -5.41 5.97
C TYR A 276 -6.65 -5.31 7.50
N SER A 277 -6.47 -4.11 8.07
CA SER A 277 -6.63 -3.88 9.50
C SER A 277 -8.05 -4.16 9.99
N ALA A 278 -9.07 -3.78 9.22
CA ALA A 278 -10.47 -4.09 9.53
C ALA A 278 -10.74 -5.59 9.51
N LYS A 279 -10.19 -6.32 8.52
CA LYS A 279 -10.29 -7.79 8.45
C LYS A 279 -9.64 -8.44 9.67
N LEU A 280 -8.43 -8.03 10.04
CA LEU A 280 -7.74 -8.55 11.22
C LEU A 280 -8.54 -8.28 12.51
N LYS A 281 -9.07 -7.07 12.67
CA LYS A 281 -9.94 -6.69 13.79
C LYS A 281 -11.20 -7.55 13.87
N HIS A 282 -11.84 -7.80 12.73
CA HIS A 282 -13.04 -8.66 12.66
C HIS A 282 -12.73 -10.09 13.12
N MET A 283 -11.61 -10.68 12.67
CA MET A 283 -11.21 -12.03 13.09
C MET A 283 -10.96 -12.12 14.59
N VAL A 284 -10.38 -11.08 15.19
CA VAL A 284 -10.15 -11.00 16.64
C VAL A 284 -11.46 -10.90 17.42
N VAL A 285 -12.41 -10.11 16.94
CA VAL A 285 -13.75 -10.00 17.56
C VAL A 285 -14.50 -11.32 17.46
N LYS A 286 -14.40 -12.03 16.32
CA LYS A 286 -14.98 -13.36 16.15
C LYS A 286 -14.42 -14.34 17.19
N PHE A 287 -13.09 -14.43 17.30
CA PHE A 287 -12.42 -15.27 18.29
C PHE A 287 -12.92 -14.98 19.71
N ARG A 288 -12.94 -13.69 20.09
CA ARG A 288 -13.44 -13.25 21.39
C ARG A 288 -14.86 -13.75 21.64
N ASN A 289 -15.78 -13.54 20.70
CA ASN A 289 -17.17 -13.93 20.87
C ASN A 289 -17.31 -15.46 21.04
N THR A 290 -16.56 -16.24 20.26
CA THR A 290 -16.51 -17.70 20.44
C THR A 290 -16.03 -18.08 21.84
N THR A 291 -14.95 -17.48 22.33
CA THR A 291 -14.42 -17.79 23.68
C THR A 291 -15.38 -17.39 24.81
N PHE A 292 -16.09 -16.26 24.70
CA PHE A 292 -17.04 -15.80 25.72
C PHE A 292 -18.31 -16.66 25.80
N VAL A 293 -18.79 -17.20 24.67
CA VAL A 293 -19.99 -18.05 24.63
C VAL A 293 -19.70 -19.47 25.18
N SER A 294 -18.45 -19.91 25.13
CA SER A 294 -18.08 -21.31 25.38
C SER A 294 -17.96 -21.71 26.86
N SER A 295 -17.58 -20.80 27.78
CA SER A 295 -17.72 -20.96 29.25
C SER A 295 -17.11 -19.78 30.03
N PRO A 296 -17.63 -19.40 31.22
CA PRO A 296 -17.06 -18.36 32.09
C PRO A 296 -15.61 -18.64 32.54
N PHE A 297 -15.19 -19.90 32.55
CA PHE A 297 -13.84 -20.31 33.01
C PHE A 297 -12.74 -19.93 32.01
N TYR A 298 -13.05 -19.92 30.70
CA TYR A 298 -12.11 -19.53 29.64
C TYR A 298 -11.93 -18.01 29.49
N VAL A 299 -12.76 -17.21 30.17
CA VAL A 299 -12.66 -15.76 30.20
C VAL A 299 -11.33 -15.28 30.79
N ILE A 300 -10.70 -16.06 31.68
CA ILE A 300 -9.41 -15.71 32.32
C ILE A 300 -8.25 -15.88 31.34
N LEU A 301 -8.22 -16.97 30.56
CA LEU A 301 -7.20 -17.22 29.52
C LEU A 301 -7.41 -16.30 28.30
N ALA A 302 -8.67 -16.00 27.95
CA ALA A 302 -9.02 -14.98 26.97
C ALA A 302 -8.60 -13.57 27.42
N LYS A 303 -8.71 -13.26 28.72
CA LYS A 303 -8.25 -11.98 29.29
C LYS A 303 -6.75 -11.78 29.13
N GLN A 304 -5.94 -12.83 29.31
CA GLN A 304 -4.49 -12.77 29.18
C GLN A 304 -4.06 -12.53 27.72
N SER A 305 -4.73 -13.19 26.76
CA SER A 305 -4.51 -12.96 25.32
C SER A 305 -5.06 -11.59 24.85
N LEU A 306 -6.14 -11.08 25.45
CA LEU A 306 -6.66 -9.71 25.25
C LEU A 306 -5.76 -8.62 25.84
N LEU A 307 -5.12 -8.88 26.98
CA LEU A 307 -4.13 -7.98 27.60
C LEU A 307 -2.89 -7.83 26.72
N ASN A 308 -2.44 -8.92 26.09
CA ASN A 308 -1.36 -8.82 25.12
C ASN A 308 -1.82 -8.12 23.82
N TRP A 309 -3.09 -8.23 23.41
CA TRP A 309 -3.65 -7.49 22.26
C TRP A 309 -3.76 -5.97 22.46
N HIS A 310 -3.76 -5.47 23.71
CA HIS A 310 -3.63 -4.04 23.97
C HIS A 310 -2.32 -3.45 23.42
N ALA A 311 -1.30 -4.27 23.10
CA ALA A 311 -0.08 -3.86 22.40
C ALA A 311 -0.29 -3.53 20.90
N LEU A 312 -1.41 -3.97 20.31
CA LEU A 312 -1.85 -3.63 18.94
C LEU A 312 -2.76 -2.40 18.88
N LYS A 313 -3.06 -1.78 20.03
CA LYS A 313 -3.71 -0.46 20.08
C LYS A 313 -2.98 0.60 19.26
N PRO A 314 -1.64 0.68 19.18
CA PRO A 314 -0.97 1.69 18.36
C PRO A 314 -1.28 1.49 16.88
N LEU A 315 -1.15 0.27 16.33
CA LEU A 315 -1.48 -0.01 14.93
C LEU A 315 -2.95 0.27 14.62
N THR A 316 -3.86 -0.23 15.47
CA THR A 316 -5.29 0.04 15.30
C THR A 316 -5.68 1.48 15.62
N ARG A 317 -4.94 2.23 16.44
CA ARG A 317 -5.20 3.65 16.72
C ARG A 317 -4.69 4.50 15.56
N GLU A 318 -3.46 4.34 15.12
CA GLU A 318 -2.91 4.98 13.91
C GLU A 318 -3.84 4.73 12.71
N LEU A 319 -4.23 3.46 12.47
CA LEU A 319 -5.16 3.10 11.38
C LEU A 319 -6.62 3.49 11.63
N ASN A 320 -7.13 3.51 12.88
CA ASN A 320 -8.49 4.02 13.18
C ASN A 320 -8.55 5.55 13.16
N TRP A 321 -7.43 6.25 13.37
CA TRP A 321 -7.33 7.70 13.12
C TRP A 321 -7.42 7.95 11.61
N SER A 322 -6.72 7.17 10.79
CA SER A 322 -6.83 7.22 9.32
C SER A 322 -8.22 6.83 8.83
N LEU A 323 -8.81 5.73 9.33
CA LEU A 323 -10.18 5.32 9.04
C LEU A 323 -11.20 6.33 9.58
N GLY A 324 -10.95 6.97 10.71
CA GLY A 324 -11.81 7.99 11.31
C GLY A 324 -11.88 9.25 10.44
N ILE A 325 -10.75 9.68 9.88
CA ILE A 325 -10.67 10.79 8.92
C ILE A 325 -11.32 10.39 7.58
N CYS A 326 -10.96 9.23 7.01
CA CYS A 326 -11.57 8.74 5.76
C CYS A 326 -13.09 8.49 5.87
N LEU A 327 -13.57 7.92 6.99
CA LEU A 327 -15.00 7.69 7.22
C LEU A 327 -15.74 8.98 7.57
N MET A 328 -15.11 9.95 8.25
CA MET A 328 -15.71 11.28 8.44
C MET A 328 -15.91 11.98 7.09
N GLU A 329 -14.92 11.95 6.19
CA GLU A 329 -15.05 12.58 4.87
C GLU A 329 -16.07 11.86 3.98
N MET A 330 -16.10 10.52 3.95
CA MET A 330 -17.14 9.78 3.20
C MET A 330 -18.54 9.99 3.80
N SER A 331 -18.66 10.10 5.13
CA SER A 331 -19.93 10.40 5.81
C SER A 331 -20.42 11.83 5.49
N ILE A 332 -19.51 12.80 5.40
CA ILE A 332 -19.84 14.19 5.04
C ILE A 332 -20.37 14.24 3.59
N TYR A 333 -19.68 13.58 2.65
CA TYR A 333 -20.12 13.51 1.24
C TYR A 333 -21.48 12.82 1.05
N THR A 334 -21.76 11.72 1.76
CA THR A 334 -23.08 11.07 1.68
C THR A 334 -24.20 11.85 2.36
N SER A 335 -23.88 12.83 3.23
CA SER A 335 -24.89 13.64 3.90
C SER A 335 -25.34 14.86 3.08
N GLU A 336 -24.48 15.36 2.18
CA GLU A 336 -24.80 16.47 1.28
C GLU A 336 -25.64 16.04 0.05
N GLU A 337 -25.53 14.79 -0.42
CA GLU A 337 -26.45 14.26 -1.46
C GLU A 337 -27.86 13.93 -0.92
N SER A 338 -28.09 14.04 0.39
CA SER A 338 -29.38 13.77 1.05
C SER A 338 -30.17 15.03 1.43
N LYS A 339 -29.73 16.21 0.99
CA LYS A 339 -30.44 17.49 1.09
C LYS A 339 -30.63 18.09 -0.29
#